data_AF-A0A235F0R5-F1
#
_entry.id   AF-A0A235F0R5-F1
#
_cell.length_a   1.000
_cell.length_b   1.000
_cell.length_c   1.000
_cell.angle_alpha   90.00
_cell.angle_beta   90.00
_cell.angle_gamma   90.00
#
_symmetry.space_group_name_H-M   'P 1'
#
loop_
_entity.id
_entity.type
_entity.pdbx_description
1 polymer ?
#
loop_
_entity_poly.entity_id
_entity_poly.type
_entity_poly.pdbx_seq_one_letter_code
_entity_poly.pdbx_strand_id
1 'polypeptide(L)'
;MNCFRKLPGFTRTPAGLETRVLRKLPAIALFGTIALILPSIVVRLLDWGDVSHAALTRIGMVDIYVTGVVVLHWTVVFTAAIFAFIVFVMKGPAYVADAYALVDADKPAGEGRSQA
;
A
#
# COMPACT_ATOMS: atom_id res chain seq x y z
N MET A 1 16.47 12.95 17.90
CA MET A 1 16.37 11.48 17.94
C MET A 1 16.37 11.00 16.49
N ASN A 2 17.40 10.29 16.04
CA ASN A 2 17.52 9.85 14.64
C ASN A 2 16.95 8.43 14.49
N CYS A 3 15.67 8.33 14.19
CA CYS A 3 14.95 7.06 14.04
C CYS A 3 15.35 6.25 12.79
N PHE A 4 16.27 6.78 11.96
CA PHE A 4 16.57 6.27 10.62
C PHE A 4 18.07 6.13 10.32
N ARG A 5 18.85 5.70 11.31
CA ARG A 5 20.28 5.40 11.11
C ARG A 5 20.41 4.08 10.34
N LYS A 6 21.09 4.13 9.19
CA LYS A 6 21.37 2.95 8.36
C LYS A 6 22.71 2.33 8.73
N LEU A 7 22.83 1.01 8.59
CA LEU A 7 24.10 0.29 8.77
C LEU A 7 25.16 0.78 7.76
N PRO A 8 26.37 1.16 8.21
CA PRO A 8 27.48 1.39 7.30
C PRO A 8 27.85 0.06 6.60
N GLY A 9 28.06 0.09 5.28
CA GLY A 9 28.40 -1.10 4.49
C GLY A 9 27.23 -1.89 3.90
N PHE A 10 25.98 -1.44 4.06
CA PHE A 10 24.83 -2.12 3.46
C PHE A 10 24.80 -2.01 1.92
N THR A 11 24.82 -3.14 1.23
CA THR A 11 24.65 -3.21 -0.23
C THR A 11 23.21 -2.90 -0.61
N ARG A 12 22.98 -1.83 -1.39
CA ARG A 12 21.64 -1.54 -1.92
C ARG A 12 21.19 -2.64 -2.88
N THR A 13 20.26 -3.47 -2.45
CA THR A 13 19.48 -4.30 -3.37
C THR A 13 18.57 -3.44 -4.26
N PRO A 14 18.39 -3.80 -5.54
CA PRO A 14 17.51 -3.08 -6.45
C PRO A 14 16.06 -3.04 -5.91
N ALA A 15 15.34 -1.97 -6.25
CA ALA A 15 13.96 -1.76 -5.82
C ALA A 15 13.07 -2.92 -6.30
N GLY A 16 12.45 -3.63 -5.35
CA GLY A 16 11.52 -4.71 -5.66
C GLY A 16 10.15 -4.19 -6.13
N LEU A 17 9.23 -5.13 -6.37
CA LEU A 17 7.86 -4.83 -6.79
C LEU A 17 7.13 -3.96 -5.75
N GLU A 18 7.43 -4.13 -4.46
CA GLU A 18 6.87 -3.38 -3.33
C GLU A 18 7.04 -1.87 -3.47
N THR A 19 8.26 -1.42 -3.80
CA THR A 19 8.56 0.02 -3.93
C THR A 19 7.94 0.61 -5.19
N ARG A 20 7.80 -0.21 -6.25
CA ARG A 20 7.13 0.21 -7.48
C ARG A 20 5.63 0.36 -7.25
N VAL A 21 5.01 -0.59 -6.55
CA VAL A 21 3.58 -0.54 -6.17
C VAL A 21 3.32 0.70 -5.32
N LEU A 22 4.05 0.90 -4.22
CA LEU A 22 3.88 2.07 -3.33
C LEU A 22 4.01 3.41 -4.08
N ARG A 23 4.91 3.50 -5.07
CA ARG A 23 5.09 4.72 -5.88
C ARG A 23 3.96 4.96 -6.87
N LYS A 24 3.33 3.91 -7.40
CA LYS A 24 2.27 3.99 -8.41
C LYS A 24 0.87 4.07 -7.78
N LEU A 25 0.72 3.60 -6.55
CA LEU A 25 -0.54 3.55 -5.82
C LEU A 25 -1.28 4.89 -5.73
N PRO A 26 -0.64 6.04 -5.40
CA PRO A 26 -1.36 7.33 -5.36
C PRO A 26 -1.86 7.77 -6.74
N ALA A 27 -1.12 7.46 -7.81
CA ALA A 27 -1.57 7.72 -9.18
C ALA A 27 -2.74 6.81 -9.55
N ILE A 28 -2.68 5.52 -9.21
CA ILE A 28 -3.77 4.57 -9.45
C ILE A 28 -5.04 5.00 -8.70
N ALA A 29 -4.90 5.44 -7.46
CA ALA A 29 -6.01 5.98 -6.67
C ALA A 29 -6.65 7.18 -7.39
N LEU A 30 -5.85 8.17 -7.77
CA LEU A 30 -6.36 9.38 -8.42
C LEU A 30 -7.04 9.07 -9.76
N PHE A 31 -6.33 8.39 -10.67
CA PHE A 31 -6.84 8.10 -12.02
C PHE A 31 -8.01 7.11 -11.99
N GLY A 32 -7.96 6.12 -11.08
CA GLY A 32 -9.06 5.19 -10.86
C GLY A 32 -10.31 5.90 -10.36
N THR A 33 -10.19 6.80 -9.37
CA THR A 33 -11.35 7.54 -8.87
C THR A 33 -11.94 8.48 -9.93
N ILE A 34 -11.10 9.16 -10.71
CA ILE A 34 -11.57 10.01 -11.84
C ILE A 34 -12.32 9.17 -12.87
N ALA A 35 -11.76 8.02 -13.27
CA ALA A 35 -12.37 7.14 -14.25
C ALA A 35 -13.71 6.57 -13.77
N LEU A 36 -13.85 6.31 -12.46
CA LEU A 36 -15.07 5.78 -11.87
C LEU A 36 -16.19 6.83 -11.71
N ILE A 37 -15.86 8.11 -11.59
CA ILE A 37 -16.85 9.19 -11.49
C ILE A 37 -17.41 9.60 -12.87
N LEU A 38 -16.64 9.35 -13.94
CA LEU A 38 -17.02 9.69 -15.33
C LEU A 38 -18.45 9.29 -15.72
N PRO A 39 -18.94 8.07 -15.44
CA PRO A 39 -20.31 7.68 -15.78
C PRO A 39 -21.39 8.56 -15.15
N SER A 40 -21.21 9.01 -13.89
CA SER A 40 -22.15 9.92 -13.23
C SER A 40 -22.18 11.28 -13.94
N ILE A 41 -21.00 11.80 -14.33
CA ILE A 41 -20.89 13.06 -15.10
C ILE A 41 -21.58 12.92 -16.46
N VAL A 42 -21.32 11.81 -17.17
CA VAL A 42 -21.92 11.56 -18.50
C VAL A 42 -23.44 11.54 -18.42
N VAL A 43 -24.02 10.81 -17.46
CA VAL A 43 -25.47 10.74 -17.31
C VAL A 43 -26.06 12.11 -16.98
N ARG A 44 -25.40 12.90 -16.13
CA ARG A 44 -25.81 14.29 -15.82
C ARG A 44 -25.73 15.22 -17.03
N LEU A 45 -24.78 15.00 -17.95
CA LEU A 45 -24.67 15.77 -19.20
C LEU A 45 -25.74 15.37 -20.22
N LEU A 46 -26.10 14.08 -20.29
CA LEU A 46 -27.14 13.58 -21.21
C LEU A 46 -28.54 14.03 -20.78
N ASP A 47 -28.81 14.08 -19.47
CA ASP A 47 -30.09 14.51 -18.88
C ASP A 47 -30.13 15.99 -18.54
N TRP A 48 -29.23 16.78 -19.13
CA TRP A 48 -29.11 18.19 -18.78
C TRP A 48 -30.40 18.96 -19.13
N GLY A 49 -31.07 19.50 -18.12
CA GLY A 49 -32.31 20.25 -18.26
C GLY A 49 -33.59 19.41 -18.25
N ASP A 50 -33.48 18.07 -18.16
CA ASP A 50 -34.63 17.20 -17.97
C ASP A 50 -34.95 17.04 -16.47
N VAL A 51 -36.11 17.57 -16.06
CA VAL A 51 -36.63 17.48 -14.68
C VAL A 51 -37.70 16.39 -14.53
N SER A 52 -37.83 15.50 -15.51
CA SER A 52 -38.76 14.37 -15.45
C SER A 52 -38.37 13.38 -14.34
N HIS A 53 -39.37 12.76 -13.71
CA HIS A 53 -39.14 11.74 -12.69
C HIS A 53 -38.24 10.59 -13.20
N ALA A 54 -38.35 10.22 -14.48
CA ALA A 54 -37.53 9.19 -15.09
C ALA A 54 -36.04 9.56 -15.14
N ALA A 55 -35.71 10.82 -15.47
CA ALA A 55 -34.34 11.32 -15.48
C ALA A 55 -33.74 11.34 -14.06
N LEU A 56 -34.50 11.85 -13.07
CA LEU A 56 -34.07 11.88 -11.68
C LEU A 56 -33.81 10.48 -11.10
N THR A 57 -34.69 9.51 -11.37
CA THR A 57 -34.49 8.11 -10.93
C THR A 57 -33.24 7.50 -11.56
N ARG A 58 -32.99 7.76 -12.85
CA ARG A 58 -31.80 7.25 -13.54
C ARG A 58 -30.51 7.83 -12.97
N ILE A 59 -30.44 9.15 -12.76
CA ILE A 59 -29.28 9.81 -12.14
C ILE A 59 -29.03 9.23 -10.75
N GLY A 60 -30.09 9.10 -9.94
CA GLY A 60 -29.98 8.55 -8.58
C GLY A 60 -29.47 7.10 -8.56
N MET A 61 -29.97 6.24 -9.46
CA MET A 61 -29.47 4.87 -9.57
C MET A 61 -27.99 4.82 -9.94
N VAL A 62 -27.57 5.60 -10.94
CA VAL A 62 -26.17 5.67 -11.38
C VAL A 62 -25.27 6.17 -10.26
N ASP A 63 -25.71 7.20 -9.52
CA ASP A 63 -24.95 7.75 -8.39
C ASP A 63 -24.76 6.72 -7.27
N ILE A 64 -25.77 5.89 -6.96
CA ILE A 64 -25.64 4.79 -5.99
C ILE A 64 -24.56 3.79 -6.43
N TYR A 65 -24.60 3.34 -7.69
CA TYR A 65 -23.61 2.40 -8.21
C TYR A 65 -22.19 3.00 -8.25
N VAL A 66 -22.07 4.24 -8.75
CA VAL A 66 -20.78 4.95 -8.82
C VAL A 66 -20.20 5.12 -7.42
N THR A 67 -21.01 5.53 -6.45
CA THR A 67 -20.57 5.66 -5.04
C THR A 67 -20.09 4.31 -4.50
N GLY A 68 -20.84 3.24 -4.76
CA GLY A 68 -20.44 1.89 -4.32
C GLY A 68 -19.10 1.44 -4.90
N VAL A 69 -18.88 1.64 -6.21
CA VAL A 69 -17.63 1.25 -6.88
C VAL A 69 -16.47 2.15 -6.45
N VAL A 70 -16.69 3.44 -6.20
CA VAL A 70 -15.65 4.35 -5.67
C VAL A 70 -15.19 3.92 -4.27
N VAL A 71 -16.14 3.60 -3.39
CA VAL A 71 -15.80 3.10 -2.04
C VAL A 71 -15.05 1.77 -2.14
N LEU A 72 -15.50 0.85 -2.99
CA LEU A 72 -14.80 -0.41 -3.25
C LEU A 72 -13.38 -0.19 -3.80
N HIS A 73 -13.20 0.77 -4.70
CA HIS A 73 -11.89 1.11 -5.26
C HIS A 73 -10.94 1.60 -4.15
N TRP A 74 -11.40 2.50 -3.29
CA TRP A 74 -10.59 3.00 -2.19
C TRP A 74 -10.22 1.91 -1.18
N THR A 75 -11.15 0.99 -0.85
CA THR A 75 -10.83 -0.12 0.05
C THR A 75 -9.78 -1.05 -0.55
N VAL A 76 -9.91 -1.43 -1.82
CA VAL A 76 -8.91 -2.26 -2.53
C VAL A 76 -7.54 -1.56 -2.58
N VAL A 77 -7.50 -0.28 -2.95
CA VAL A 77 -6.28 0.53 -3.01
C VAL A 77 -5.62 0.61 -1.62
N PHE A 78 -6.41 0.83 -0.58
CA PHE A 78 -5.93 0.90 0.80
C PHE A 78 -5.37 -0.44 1.28
N THR A 79 -6.07 -1.54 1.02
CA THR A 79 -5.58 -2.89 1.35
C THR A 79 -4.26 -3.21 0.62
N ALA A 80 -4.16 -2.87 -0.66
CA ALA A 80 -2.92 -3.05 -1.43
C ALA A 80 -1.78 -2.18 -0.88
N ALA A 81 -2.08 -0.96 -0.41
CA ALA A 81 -1.11 -0.08 0.21
C ALA A 81 -0.54 -0.66 1.50
N ILE A 82 -1.41 -1.18 2.37
CA ILE A 82 -1.00 -1.85 3.60
C ILE A 82 -0.12 -3.05 3.28
N PHE A 83 -0.54 -3.91 2.34
CA PHE A 83 0.24 -5.08 1.95
C PHE A 83 1.65 -4.70 1.45
N ALA A 84 1.74 -3.73 0.51
CA ALA A 84 3.02 -3.30 -0.02
C ALA A 84 3.89 -2.60 1.04
N PHE A 85 3.27 -1.88 1.99
CA PHE A 85 3.95 -1.27 3.13
C PHE A 85 4.52 -2.33 4.08
N ILE A 86 3.76 -3.37 4.41
CA ILE A 86 4.22 -4.49 5.24
C ILE A 86 5.43 -5.15 4.58
N VAL A 87 5.36 -5.48 3.29
CA VAL A 87 6.50 -6.08 2.56
C VAL A 87 7.73 -5.17 2.56
N PHE A 88 7.53 -3.86 2.40
CA PHE A 88 8.60 -2.87 2.49
C PHE A 88 9.25 -2.86 3.88
N VAL A 89 8.46 -2.93 4.95
CA VAL A 89 8.96 -3.01 6.34
C VAL A 89 9.67 -4.33 6.60
N MET A 90 9.11 -5.46 6.18
CA MET A 90 9.68 -6.80 6.34
C MET A 90 11.06 -6.92 5.67
N LYS A 91 11.20 -6.35 4.46
CA LYS A 91 12.48 -6.34 3.77
C LYS A 91 13.50 -5.44 4.46
N GLY A 92 13.02 -4.37 5.11
CA GLY A 92 13.81 -3.46 5.93
C GLY A 92 14.88 -2.71 5.14
N PRO A 93 14.88 -1.38 5.06
CA PRO A 93 15.95 -0.64 4.35
C PRO A 93 17.26 -0.55 5.15
N ALA A 94 17.58 -1.62 5.89
CA ALA A 94 18.70 -1.74 6.83
C ALA A 94 18.70 -0.71 7.95
N TYR A 95 17.54 -0.51 8.57
CA TYR A 95 17.47 0.26 9.81
C TYR A 95 18.06 -0.55 10.97
N VAL A 96 18.95 0.07 11.71
CA VAL A 96 19.61 -0.55 12.87
C VAL A 96 18.64 -0.46 14.04
N ALA A 97 18.12 -1.60 14.52
CA ALA A 97 17.63 -1.67 15.90
C ALA A 97 18.86 -1.69 16.82
N ASP A 98 18.77 -1.10 18.03
CA ASP A 98 19.91 -0.94 18.94
C ASP A 98 20.84 -2.17 18.94
N ALA A 99 22.10 -1.93 18.60
CA ALA A 99 23.09 -2.99 18.51
C ALA A 99 23.40 -3.49 19.92
N TYR A 100 22.77 -4.60 20.32
CA TYR A 100 23.21 -5.36 21.46
C TYR A 100 24.55 -6.03 21.13
N ALA A 101 25.47 -6.06 22.09
CA ALA A 101 26.68 -6.84 21.95
C ALA A 101 26.31 -8.32 21.82
N LEU A 102 26.55 -8.91 20.65
CA LEU A 102 26.42 -10.35 20.47
C LEU A 102 27.62 -10.99 21.18
N VAL A 103 27.37 -11.73 22.25
CA VAL A 103 28.39 -12.58 22.87
C VAL A 103 28.50 -13.84 22.00
N ASP A 104 29.29 -13.76 20.94
CA ASP A 104 29.59 -14.91 20.09
C ASP A 104 30.53 -15.87 20.82
N ALA A 105 30.23 -17.17 20.69
CA ALA A 105 31.11 -18.24 21.09
C ALA A 105 31.27 -19.18 19.88
N ASP A 106 32.52 -19.35 19.42
CA ASP A 106 32.83 -20.20 18.25
C ASP A 106 32.45 -21.69 18.46
N LYS A 107 32.20 -22.11 19.70
CA LYS A 107 31.82 -23.49 20.04
C LYS A 107 30.69 -23.55 21.06
N PRO A 108 29.76 -24.52 20.92
CA PRO A 108 28.72 -24.74 21.92
C PRO A 108 29.34 -25.13 23.26
N ALA A 109 28.75 -24.66 24.36
CA ALA A 109 29.21 -24.96 25.71
C ALA A 109 28.95 -26.44 26.05
N GLY A 110 29.88 -27.33 25.68
CA GLY A 110 29.73 -28.77 25.92
C GLY A 110 30.89 -29.67 25.50
N GLU A 111 31.73 -29.27 24.53
CA GLU A 111 32.76 -30.15 23.94
C GLU A 111 34.03 -30.37 24.79
N GLY A 112 34.06 -29.92 26.04
CA GLY A 112 35.22 -30.05 26.94
C GLY A 112 34.99 -30.87 28.21
N ARG A 113 33.84 -31.54 28.38
CA ARG A 113 33.55 -32.37 29.58
C ARG A 113 33.53 -33.87 29.27
N SER A 114 34.65 -34.34 28.74
CA SER A 114 35.18 -35.70 28.84
C SER A 114 36.65 -35.51 28.50
N GLN A 115 37.60 -35.62 29.42
CA GLN A 115 37.99 -36.88 30.05
C GLN A 115 38.52 -36.60 31.46
N ALA A 116 38.15 -37.50 32.37
CA ALA A 116 38.73 -37.66 33.70
C ALA A 116 40.17 -38.18 33.62
#